data_AF-A0A358NAV3-F1
#
_entry.id   AF-A0A358NAV3-F1
#
_cell.length_a   1.000
_cell.length_b   1.000
_cell.length_c   1.000
_cell.angle_alpha   90.00
_cell.angle_beta   90.00
_cell.angle_gamma   90.00
#
_symmetry.space_group_name_H-M   'P 1'
#
loop_
_entity.id
_entity.type
_entity.pdbx_description
1 polymer ?
#
loop_
_entity_poly.entity_id
_entity_poly.type
_entity_poly.pdbx_seq_one_letter_code
_entity_poly.pdbx_strand_id
1 'polypeptide(L)'
;MKILGVVALFTGLVVFVFAGAAYLELRAAGTAAELPSADELPLTKIVAPELFDPDHASTRPSDLAALGFKRIWMIGGTAIGVVALGIVPLMAAKKDATVRDGGESR
;
A
#
# COMPACT_ATOMS: atom_id res chain seq x y z
N MET A 1 9.00 -22.49 0.89
CA MET A 1 8.40 -21.63 -0.17
C MET A 1 6.95 -21.24 0.13
N LYS A 2 6.03 -22.17 0.45
CA LYS A 2 4.59 -21.86 0.65
C LYS A 2 4.32 -20.83 1.76
N ILE A 3 4.92 -21.00 2.95
CA ILE A 3 4.75 -20.06 4.08
C ILE A 3 5.24 -18.66 3.74
N LEU A 4 6.41 -18.54 3.09
CA LEU A 4 6.95 -17.27 2.61
C LEU A 4 6.02 -16.59 1.60
N GLY A 5 5.42 -17.36 0.67
CA GLY A 5 4.45 -16.82 -0.29
C GLY A 5 3.18 -16.30 0.38
N VAL A 6 2.64 -17.02 1.38
CA VAL A 6 1.48 -16.57 2.16
C VAL A 6 1.80 -15.30 2.96
N VAL A 7 2.95 -15.25 3.65
CA VAL A 7 3.39 -14.07 4.42
C VAL A 7 3.57 -12.86 3.50
N ALA A 8 4.19 -13.03 2.33
CA ALA A 8 4.32 -11.96 1.35
C ALA A 8 2.95 -11.46 0.87
N LEU A 9 2.02 -12.37 0.58
CA LEU A 9 0.68 -12.02 0.10
C LEU A 9 -0.10 -11.20 1.16
N PHE A 10 -0.08 -11.63 2.42
CA PHE A 10 -0.71 -10.87 3.51
C PHE A 10 -0.02 -9.52 3.76
N THR A 11 1.31 -9.48 3.70
CA THR A 11 2.06 -8.22 3.87
C THR A 11 1.69 -7.22 2.78
N GLY A 12 1.68 -7.66 1.52
CA GLY A 12 1.27 -6.83 0.40
C GLY A 12 -0.18 -6.34 0.55
N LEU A 13 -1.10 -7.20 1.01
CA LEU A 13 -2.49 -6.83 1.23
C LEU A 13 -2.63 -5.75 2.33
N VAL A 14 -1.93 -5.90 3.45
CA VAL A 14 -1.94 -4.92 4.55
C VAL A 14 -1.40 -3.57 4.09
N VAL A 15 -0.28 -3.56 3.35
CA VAL A 15 0.30 -2.32 2.81
C VAL A 15 -0.64 -1.68 1.79
N PHE A 16 -1.35 -2.47 0.99
CA PHE A 16 -2.34 -1.97 0.04
C PHE A 16 -3.54 -1.32 0.74
N VAL A 17 -4.05 -1.94 1.80
CA VAL A 17 -5.13 -1.37 2.63
C VAL A 17 -4.68 -0.07 3.29
N PHE A 18 -3.45 -0.03 3.83
CA PHE A 18 -2.86 1.19 4.40
C PHE A 18 -2.79 2.31 3.37
N ALA A 19 -2.30 2.04 2.15
CA ALA A 19 -2.23 3.02 1.07
C ALA A 19 -3.62 3.54 0.68
N GLY A 20 -4.63 2.66 0.61
CA GLY A 20 -6.01 3.03 0.33
C GLY A 20 -6.61 3.93 1.43
N ALA A 21 -6.40 3.59 2.69
CA ALA A 21 -6.87 4.39 3.83
C ALA A 21 -6.19 5.77 3.86
N ALA A 22 -4.87 5.82 3.64
CA ALA A 22 -4.13 7.08 3.53
C ALA A 22 -4.61 7.95 2.36
N TYR A 23 -5.01 7.35 1.23
CA TYR A 23 -5.61 8.08 0.12
C TYR A 23 -6.97 8.68 0.47
N LEU A 24 -7.81 7.94 1.20
CA LEU A 24 -9.11 8.44 1.65
C LEU A 24 -8.96 9.62 2.62
N GLU A 25 -8.02 9.54 3.56
CA GLU A 25 -7.72 10.67 4.46
C GLU A 25 -7.15 11.87 3.70
N LEU A 26 -6.19 11.67 2.79
CA LEU A 26 -5.62 12.76 1.98
C LEU A 26 -6.69 13.41 1.10
N ARG A 27 -7.63 12.62 0.56
CA ARG A 27 -8.78 13.15 -0.19
C ARG A 27 -9.72 13.93 0.71
N ALA A 28 -10.01 13.44 1.92
CA ALA A 28 -10.84 14.16 2.89
C ALA A 28 -10.21 15.52 3.23
N ALA A 29 -8.90 15.55 3.48
CA ALA A 29 -8.12 16.75 3.71
C ALA A 29 -8.21 17.76 2.54
N GLY A 30 -8.11 17.26 1.30
CA GLY A 30 -8.19 18.10 0.09
C GLY A 30 -9.60 18.61 -0.25
N THR A 31 -10.65 18.05 0.36
CA THR A 31 -12.05 18.47 0.13
C THR A 31 -12.66 19.25 1.29
N ALA A 32 -11.96 19.34 2.42
CA ALA A 32 -12.44 20.07 3.59
C ALA A 32 -12.29 21.59 3.40
N ALA A 33 -13.21 22.37 3.96
CA ALA A 33 -13.15 23.83 3.92
C ALA A 33 -11.99 24.40 4.76
N GLU A 34 -11.59 23.65 5.79
CA GLU A 34 -10.44 23.91 6.64
C GLU A 34 -9.69 22.59 6.80
N LEU A 35 -8.35 22.63 6.78
CA LEU A 35 -7.55 21.40 6.85
C LEU A 35 -7.75 20.76 8.23
N PRO A 36 -8.25 19.51 8.31
CA PRO A 36 -8.36 18.82 9.59
C PRO A 36 -6.99 18.68 10.24
N SER A 37 -6.96 18.60 11.57
CA SER A 37 -5.70 18.54 12.30
C SER A 37 -4.91 17.25 12.02
N ALA A 38 -3.60 17.28 12.25
CA ALA A 38 -2.73 16.11 12.01
C ALA A 38 -3.12 14.88 12.85
N ASP A 39 -3.83 15.09 13.96
CA ASP A 39 -4.30 14.01 14.84
C ASP A 39 -5.63 13.41 14.36
N GLU A 40 -6.40 14.14 13.54
CA GLU A 40 -7.60 13.64 12.86
C GLU A 40 -7.27 12.91 11.54
N LEU A 41 -6.07 13.15 10.99
CA LEU A 41 -5.58 12.54 9.76
C LEU A 41 -4.25 11.80 10.00
N PRO A 42 -4.24 10.76 10.84
CA PRO A 42 -3.03 10.10 11.31
C PRO A 42 -2.25 9.40 10.19
N LEU A 43 -2.91 8.88 9.17
CA LEU A 43 -2.24 8.25 8.02
C LEU A 43 -1.67 9.32 7.09
N THR A 44 -2.43 10.40 6.87
CA THR A 44 -1.96 11.56 6.09
C THR A 44 -0.73 12.18 6.72
N LYS A 45 -0.65 12.26 8.05
CA LYS A 45 0.55 12.71 8.77
C LYS A 45 1.79 11.85 8.49
N ILE A 46 1.61 10.55 8.23
CA ILE A 46 2.71 9.64 7.91
C ILE A 46 3.16 9.80 6.45
N VAL A 47 2.20 9.87 5.52
CA VAL A 47 2.52 9.90 4.08
C VAL A 47 2.77 11.30 3.53
N ALA A 48 2.24 12.33 4.18
CA ALA A 48 2.30 13.73 3.79
C ALA A 48 2.43 14.65 5.02
N PRO A 49 3.48 14.47 5.86
CA PRO A 49 3.70 15.32 7.04
C PRO A 49 3.79 16.81 6.70
N GLU A 50 4.23 17.14 5.47
CA GLU A 50 4.40 18.51 5.01
C GLU A 50 3.09 19.29 4.94
N LEU A 51 1.94 18.60 4.82
CA LEU A 51 0.63 19.26 4.91
C LEU A 51 0.37 19.90 6.28
N PHE A 52 1.02 19.41 7.32
CA PHE A 52 0.83 19.87 8.70
C PHE A 52 2.03 20.64 9.24
N ASP A 53 3.06 20.84 8.42
CA ASP A 53 4.28 21.53 8.81
C ASP A 53 4.11 23.05 8.64
N PRO A 54 4.17 23.84 9.73
CA PRO A 54 4.06 25.29 9.65
C PRO A 54 5.18 25.93 8.81
N ASP A 55 6.34 25.28 8.67
CA ASP A 55 7.46 25.79 7.86
C ASP A 55 7.19 25.66 6.35
N HIS A 56 6.22 24.82 5.95
CA HIS A 56 5.82 24.63 4.56
C HIS A 56 4.57 25.43 4.17
N ALA A 57 4.05 26.28 5.07
CA ALA A 57 2.82 27.08 4.87
C ALA A 57 2.86 28.02 3.65
N SER A 58 4.04 28.40 3.15
CA SER A 58 4.21 29.18 1.92
C SER A 58 4.09 28.36 0.63
N THR A 59 4.09 27.03 0.73
CA THR A 59 3.97 26.11 -0.41
C THR A 59 2.51 25.93 -0.77
N ARG A 60 2.17 25.83 -2.06
CA ARG A 60 0.78 25.63 -2.47
C ARG A 60 0.28 24.29 -1.91
N PRO A 61 -0.90 24.25 -1.25
CA PRO A 61 -1.48 23.02 -0.72
C PRO A 61 -1.62 21.90 -1.76
N SER A 62 -1.85 22.27 -3.03
CA SER A 62 -1.90 21.34 -4.17
C SER A 62 -0.60 20.58 -4.38
N ASP A 63 0.55 21.22 -4.16
CA ASP A 63 1.87 20.66 -4.44
C ASP A 63 2.26 19.69 -3.31
N LEU A 64 1.91 20.03 -2.07
CA LEU A 64 2.05 19.17 -0.90
C LEU A 64 1.14 17.93 -0.99
N ALA A 65 -0.11 18.11 -1.42
CA ALA A 65 -1.04 17.00 -1.67
C ALA A 65 -0.55 16.08 -2.80
N ALA A 66 0.02 16.64 -3.87
CA ALA A 66 0.62 15.85 -4.95
C ALA A 66 1.83 15.02 -4.47
N LEU A 67 2.65 15.59 -3.58
CA LEU A 67 3.76 14.88 -2.94
C LEU A 67 3.27 13.70 -2.09
N GLY A 68 2.24 13.93 -1.26
CA GLY A 68 1.57 12.90 -0.47
C GLY A 68 0.98 11.79 -1.33
N PHE A 69 0.26 12.16 -2.40
CA PHE A 69 -0.30 11.21 -3.35
C PHE A 69 0.78 10.36 -4.03
N LYS A 70 1.90 10.98 -4.43
CA LYS A 70 3.04 10.26 -5.04
C LYS A 70 3.61 9.20 -4.10
N ARG A 71 3.72 9.51 -2.81
CA ARG A 71 4.18 8.55 -1.79
C ARG A 71 3.20 7.40 -1.61
N ILE A 72 1.90 7.70 -1.49
CA ILE A 72 0.84 6.69 -1.44
C ILE A 72 0.90 5.78 -2.68
N TRP A 73 1.09 6.36 -3.87
CA TRP A 73 1.18 5.61 -5.12
C TRP A 73 2.40 4.69 -5.16
N MET A 74 3.57 5.13 -4.70
CA MET A 74 4.76 4.28 -4.59
C MET A 74 4.58 3.14 -3.58
N ILE A 75 3.95 3.42 -2.43
CA ILE A 75 3.64 2.40 -1.41
C ILE A 75 2.66 1.38 -1.97
N GLY A 76 1.57 1.83 -2.59
CA GLY A 76 0.58 0.96 -3.24
C GLY A 76 1.16 0.14 -4.40
N GLY A 77 2.02 0.73 -5.21
CA GLY A 77 2.74 0.02 -6.28
C GLY A 77 3.68 -1.06 -5.73
N THR A 78 4.37 -0.78 -4.62
CA THR A 78 5.21 -1.78 -3.93
C THR A 78 4.38 -2.92 -3.37
N ALA A 79 3.21 -2.62 -2.81
CA ALA A 79 2.27 -3.63 -2.33
C ALA A 79 1.85 -4.62 -3.43
N ILE A 80 1.55 -4.12 -4.64
CA ILE A 80 1.23 -4.97 -5.79
C ILE A 80 2.41 -5.88 -6.15
N GLY A 81 3.64 -5.34 -6.15
CA GLY A 81 4.86 -6.14 -6.38
C GLY A 81 5.04 -7.25 -5.35
N VAL A 82 4.81 -6.96 -4.07
CA VAL A 82 4.90 -7.94 -2.98
C VAL A 82 3.81 -9.01 -3.09
N VAL A 83 2.59 -8.65 -3.47
CA VAL A 83 1.51 -9.62 -3.74
C VAL A 83 1.89 -10.53 -4.91
N ALA A 84 2.40 -9.98 -6.01
CA ALA A 84 2.84 -10.77 -7.16
C ALA A 84 3.95 -11.76 -6.77
N LEU A 85 4.93 -11.32 -5.98
CA LEU A 85 5.99 -12.18 -5.42
C LEU A 85 5.47 -13.24 -4.46
N GLY A 86 4.33 -13.02 -3.80
CA GLY A 86 3.64 -14.03 -2.99
C GLY A 86 2.91 -15.08 -3.82
N ILE A 87 2.23 -14.66 -4.89
CA ILE A 87 1.41 -15.54 -5.75
C ILE A 87 2.27 -16.49 -6.60
N VAL A 88 3.35 -15.99 -7.21
CA VAL A 88 4.22 -16.79 -8.10
C VAL A 88 4.73 -18.08 -7.46
N PRO A 89 5.35 -18.09 -6.25
CA PRO A 89 5.81 -19.30 -5.60
C PRO A 89 4.67 -20.21 -5.10
N LEU A 90 3.50 -19.65 -4.79
CA LEU A 90 2.31 -20.44 -4.44
C LEU A 90 1.77 -21.20 -5.66
N MET A 91 1.75 -20.56 -6.82
CA MET A 91 1.34 -21.16 -8.10
C MET A 91 2.34 -22.22 -8.55
N ALA A 92 3.65 -21.96 -8.44
CA ALA A 92 4.69 -22.95 -8.74
C ALA A 92 4.56 -24.19 -7.83
N ALA A 93 4.37 -23.99 -6.52
CA ALA A 93 4.20 -25.09 -5.58
C ALA A 93 2.90 -25.89 -5.77
N LYS A 94 1.85 -25.31 -6.37
CA LYS A 94 0.63 -26.03 -6.77
C LYS A 94 0.91 -26.91 -7.99
N LYS A 95 1.62 -26.38 -8.99
CA LYS A 95 1.99 -27.13 -10.20
C LYS A 95 2.82 -28.38 -9.87
N ASP A 96 3.78 -28.25 -8.95
CA ASP A 96 4.62 -29.39 -8.53
C ASP A 96 3.81 -30.49 -7.82
N ALA A 97 2.79 -30.11 -7.03
CA ALA A 97 1.93 -31.08 -6.34
C ALA A 97 1.06 -31.88 -7.31
N THR A 98 0.49 -31.22 -8.33
CA THR A 98 -0.34 -31.89 -9.34
C THR A 98 0.45 -32.86 -10.23
N VAL A 99 1.72 -32.57 -10.51
CA VAL A 99 2.60 -33.47 -11.29
C VAL A 99 2.98 -34.71 -10.50
N ARG A 100 3.15 -34.59 -9.17
CA ARG A 100 3.47 -35.73 -8.29
C ARG A 100 2.31 -36.70 -8.14
N ASP A 101 1.09 -36.21 -7.91
CA ASP A 101 -0.10 -37.07 -7.79
C ASP A 101 -0.48 -37.77 -9.11
N GLY A 102 -0.22 -37.14 -10.26
CA GLY A 102 -0.46 -37.75 -11.58
C GLY A 102 0.58 -38.81 -12.01
N GLY A 103 1.70 -38.92 -11.28
CA GLY A 103 2.79 -39.86 -11.58
C GLY A 103 2.69 -41.21 -10.87
N GLU A 104 1.81 -41.34 -9.86
CA GLU A 104 1.68 -42.54 -9.02
C GLU A 104 0.61 -43.54 -9.49
N SER A 105 0.13 -43.42 -10.73
CA SER A 105 -0.81 -44.36 -11.35
C SER A 105 -0.18 -45.18 -12.49
N ARG A 106 0.99 -45.78 -12.25
CA ARG A 106 1.56 -46.82 -13.13
C ARG A 106 1.97 -48.05 -12.35
#